data_AF-A0A3M1MBR8-F1
#
_entry.id   AF-A0A3M1MBR8-F1
#
_cell.length_a   1.000
_cell.length_b   1.000
_cell.length_c   1.000
_cell.angle_alpha   90.00
_cell.angle_beta   90.00
_cell.angle_gamma   90.00
#
_symmetry.space_group_name_H-M   'P 1'
#
loop_
_entity.id
_entity.type
_entity.pdbx_description
1 polymer ?
#
loop_
_entity_poly.entity_id
_entity_poly.type
_entity_poly.pdbx_seq_one_letter_code
_entity_poly.pdbx_strand_id
1 'polypeptide(L)'
;MLYFALSYDGLEQWEPPHEAEADALAAFHRHQRGDKGFGPALGPDGVAVLATMLRERGYRVDLSPSPWQLTQADHRLIEALAEGAALAVSETGLLPEAVVAEWFAARCRARRVTIGHVDLLAIPPG
;
A
#
# COMPACT_ATOMS: atom_id res chain seq x y z
N MET A 1 -1.49 -2.86 -25.55
CA MET A 1 -1.09 -1.87 -24.54
C MET A 1 -1.71 -2.28 -23.23
N LEU A 2 -0.96 -2.19 -22.13
CA LEU A 2 -1.46 -2.40 -20.78
C LEU A 2 -1.22 -1.13 -19.96
N TYR A 3 -2.19 -0.76 -19.14
CA TYR A 3 -2.07 0.35 -18.21
C TYR A 3 -2.65 -0.05 -16.85
N PHE A 4 -1.83 0.07 -15.80
CA PHE A 4 -2.21 -0.16 -14.42
C PHE A 4 -1.96 1.14 -13.65
N ALA A 5 -3.03 1.85 -13.30
CA ALA A 5 -2.95 3.06 -12.49
C ALA A 5 -2.97 2.70 -11.01
N LEU A 6 -2.38 3.56 -10.18
CA LEU A 6 -2.49 3.53 -8.72
C LEU A 6 -2.14 2.15 -8.13
N SER A 7 -1.02 1.55 -8.56
CA SER A 7 -0.53 0.30 -7.96
C SER A 7 0.27 0.62 -6.71
N TYR A 8 -0.18 0.13 -5.55
CA TYR A 8 0.48 0.37 -4.26
C TYR A 8 1.94 -0.09 -4.28
N ASP A 9 2.85 0.75 -3.80
CA ASP A 9 4.30 0.53 -3.85
C ASP A 9 4.94 0.18 -2.50
N GLY A 10 4.14 0.08 -1.44
CA GLY A 10 4.61 -0.24 -0.09
C GLY A 10 4.85 0.96 0.82
N LEU A 11 4.81 2.20 0.29
CA LEU A 11 5.05 3.39 1.10
C LEU A 11 3.76 3.90 1.74
N GLU A 12 3.80 4.10 3.05
CA GLU A 12 2.81 4.87 3.79
C GLU A 12 3.53 5.86 4.72
N GLN A 13 3.10 7.11 4.69
CA GLN A 13 3.57 8.13 5.63
C GLN A 13 2.35 8.81 6.23
N TRP A 14 2.24 8.76 7.56
CA TRP A 14 1.14 9.34 8.31
C TRP A 14 1.70 10.44 9.23
N GLU A 15 1.15 11.64 9.16
CA GLU A 15 1.59 12.79 9.95
C GLU A 15 0.48 13.33 10.85
N PRO A 16 0.68 13.43 12.19
CA PRO A 16 1.90 13.03 12.90
C PRO A 16 2.07 11.50 12.93
N PRO A 17 3.31 10.99 12.93
CA PRO A 17 3.55 9.55 13.01
C PRO A 17 3.22 9.03 14.40
N HIS A 18 2.74 7.79 14.45
CA HIS A 18 2.64 7.00 15.68
C HIS A 18 3.91 6.16 15.87
N GLU A 19 4.24 5.81 17.11
CA GLU A 19 5.44 4.99 17.40
C GLU A 19 5.40 3.60 16.76
N ALA A 20 4.19 3.03 16.63
CA ALA A 20 3.96 1.73 16.04
C ALA A 20 3.94 1.71 14.49
N GLU A 21 4.15 2.84 13.80
CA GLU A 21 4.04 2.92 12.33
C GLU A 21 4.89 1.87 11.61
N ALA A 22 6.16 1.70 12.02
CA ALA A 22 7.08 0.76 11.37
C ALA A 22 6.63 -0.70 11.54
N ASP A 23 6.29 -1.09 12.77
CA ASP A 23 5.87 -2.46 13.09
C ASP A 23 4.52 -2.79 12.47
N ALA A 24 3.58 -1.85 12.49
CA ALA A 24 2.27 -2.01 11.88
C ALA A 24 2.35 -2.08 10.35
N LEU A 25 3.21 -1.27 9.71
CA LEU A 25 3.45 -1.35 8.27
C LEU A 25 4.06 -2.69 7.87
N ALA A 26 5.03 -3.20 8.64
CA ALA A 26 5.59 -4.53 8.41
C ALA A 26 4.55 -5.64 8.56
N ALA A 27 3.66 -5.55 9.56
CA ALA A 27 2.54 -6.47 9.72
C ALA A 27 1.56 -6.39 8.54
N PHE A 28 1.21 -5.18 8.09
CA PHE A 28 0.35 -4.96 6.93
C PHE A 28 0.95 -5.55 5.65
N HIS A 29 2.23 -5.31 5.39
CA HIS A 29 2.98 -5.91 4.28
C HIS A 29 3.02 -7.43 4.33
N ARG A 30 3.00 -8.03 5.53
CA ARG A 30 2.89 -9.48 5.68
C ARG A 30 1.48 -9.97 5.36
N HIS A 31 0.45 -9.27 5.81
CA HIS A 31 -0.94 -9.56 5.45
C HIS A 31 -1.17 -9.51 3.94
N GLN A 32 -0.60 -8.51 3.27
CA GLN A 32 -0.68 -8.33 1.82
C GLN A 32 -0.06 -9.49 1.03
N ARG A 33 0.91 -10.22 1.61
CA ARG A 33 1.55 -11.39 0.99
C ARG A 33 0.82 -12.71 1.27
N GLY A 34 -0.25 -12.68 2.04
CA GLY A 34 -1.12 -13.85 2.24
C GLY A 34 -1.77 -14.31 0.93
N ASP A 35 -2.29 -15.52 0.92
CA ASP A 35 -3.08 -16.02 -0.22
C ASP A 35 -4.40 -15.26 -0.29
N LYS A 36 -4.68 -14.67 -1.45
CA LYS A 36 -5.90 -13.89 -1.73
C LYS A 36 -6.84 -14.60 -2.72
N GLY A 37 -6.70 -15.92 -2.88
CA GLY A 37 -7.51 -16.77 -3.76
C GLY A 37 -6.81 -17.22 -5.05
N PHE A 38 -5.55 -16.84 -5.25
CA PHE A 38 -4.73 -17.19 -6.42
C PHE A 38 -3.31 -17.66 -6.02
N GLY A 39 -3.13 -18.06 -4.77
CA GLY A 39 -1.82 -18.29 -4.18
C GLY A 39 -1.27 -17.04 -3.47
N PRO A 40 -0.07 -17.13 -2.89
CA PRO A 40 0.56 -16.02 -2.19
C PRO A 40 0.66 -14.78 -3.09
N ALA A 41 0.13 -13.65 -2.60
CA ALA A 41 0.26 -12.39 -3.31
C ALA A 41 1.67 -11.81 -3.17
N LEU A 42 2.09 -10.99 -4.14
CA LEU A 42 3.39 -10.32 -4.12
C LEU A 42 3.43 -9.10 -3.19
N GLY A 43 2.27 -8.68 -2.66
CA GLY A 43 2.14 -7.45 -1.87
C GLY A 43 2.69 -6.23 -2.64
N PRO A 44 3.50 -5.38 -2.00
CA PRO A 44 4.00 -4.14 -2.62
C PRO A 44 4.98 -4.38 -3.78
N ASP A 45 5.51 -5.60 -3.92
CA ASP A 45 6.46 -5.93 -4.99
C ASP A 45 5.77 -6.18 -6.36
N GLY A 46 4.43 -6.22 -6.37
CA GLY A 46 3.65 -6.66 -7.54
C GLY A 46 3.93 -5.88 -8.83
N VAL A 47 4.01 -4.55 -8.73
CA VAL A 47 4.27 -3.69 -9.91
C VAL A 47 5.70 -3.85 -10.44
N ALA A 48 6.69 -4.03 -9.56
CA ALA A 48 8.08 -4.23 -9.95
C ALA A 48 8.28 -5.58 -10.65
N VAL A 49 7.62 -6.63 -10.14
CA VAL A 49 7.60 -7.96 -10.77
C VAL A 49 6.92 -7.91 -12.13
N LEU A 50 5.74 -7.28 -12.24
CA LEU A 50 5.03 -7.15 -13.51
C LEU A 50 5.87 -6.39 -14.55
N ALA A 51 6.50 -5.28 -14.16
CA ALA A 51 7.37 -4.50 -15.04
C ALA A 51 8.54 -5.34 -15.58
N THR A 52 9.17 -6.13 -14.70
CA THR A 52 10.27 -7.04 -15.08
C THR A 52 9.79 -8.08 -16.10
N MET A 53 8.69 -8.78 -15.80
CA MET A 53 8.14 -9.82 -16.66
C MET A 53 7.70 -9.31 -18.05
N LEU A 54 7.19 -8.08 -18.12
CA LEU A 54 6.81 -7.45 -19.38
C LEU A 54 8.02 -7.05 -20.21
N ARG A 55 9.06 -6.49 -19.58
CA ARG A 55 10.33 -6.15 -20.26
C ARG A 55 11.00 -7.40 -20.85
N GLU A 56 11.01 -8.51 -20.11
CA GLU A 56 11.51 -9.81 -20.60
C GLU A 56 10.74 -10.32 -21.83
N ARG A 57 9.48 -9.92 -21.99
CA ARG A 57 8.63 -10.26 -23.15
C ARG A 57 8.70 -9.23 -24.28
N GLY A 58 9.66 -8.30 -24.22
CA GLY A 58 9.89 -7.30 -25.25
C GLY A 58 8.97 -6.06 -25.17
N TYR A 59 8.22 -5.89 -24.09
CA TYR A 59 7.44 -4.65 -23.90
C TYR A 59 8.35 -3.50 -23.51
N ARG A 60 8.06 -2.30 -24.02
CA ARG A 60 8.55 -1.06 -23.43
C ARG A 60 7.66 -0.69 -22.25
N VAL A 61 8.25 -0.60 -21.06
CA VAL A 61 7.55 -0.35 -19.80
C VAL A 61 8.01 0.97 -19.17
N ASP A 62 7.07 1.89 -19.02
CA ASP A 62 7.22 3.18 -18.36
C ASP A 62 6.53 3.12 -16.99
N LEU A 63 7.21 3.59 -15.94
CA LEU A 63 6.70 3.68 -14.58
C LEU A 63 6.69 5.15 -14.14
N SER A 64 5.63 5.59 -13.48
CA SER A 64 5.51 6.96 -12.97
C SER A 64 4.93 6.99 -11.56
N PRO A 65 5.61 7.59 -10.56
CA PRO A 65 5.04 7.75 -9.23
C PRO A 65 3.73 8.54 -9.27
N SER A 66 2.71 8.01 -8.62
CA SER A 66 1.35 8.58 -8.55
C SER A 66 0.80 8.56 -7.11
N PRO A 67 1.58 9.00 -6.09
CA PRO A 67 1.17 8.88 -4.70
C PRO A 67 -0.10 9.67 -4.41
N TRP A 68 -0.96 9.11 -3.57
CA TRP A 68 -2.03 9.88 -2.95
C TRP A 68 -1.42 10.81 -1.91
N GLN A 69 -1.73 12.10 -2.01
CA GLN A 69 -1.33 13.13 -1.06
C GLN A 69 -2.59 13.66 -0.40
N LEU A 70 -2.95 13.08 0.73
CA LEU A 70 -4.20 13.34 1.43
C LEU A 70 -3.99 14.40 2.51
N THR A 71 -5.01 15.23 2.71
CA THR A 71 -5.06 16.25 3.73
C THR A 71 -6.28 16.07 4.61
N GLN A 72 -6.48 16.95 5.60
CA GLN A 72 -7.69 16.94 6.43
C GLN A 72 -8.99 17.08 5.62
N ALA A 73 -8.95 17.65 4.40
CA ALA A 73 -10.12 17.67 3.52
C ALA A 73 -10.61 16.26 3.17
N ASP A 74 -9.70 15.28 3.15
CA ASP A 74 -9.93 13.89 2.77
C ASP A 74 -10.21 12.99 3.99
N HIS A 75 -10.62 13.56 5.14
CA HIS A 75 -10.76 12.85 6.42
C HIS A 75 -11.50 11.50 6.32
N ARG A 76 -12.57 11.40 5.52
CA ARG A 76 -13.31 10.13 5.35
C ARG A 76 -12.45 9.04 4.71
N LEU A 77 -11.61 9.39 3.74
CA LEU A 77 -10.69 8.45 3.11
C LEU A 77 -9.56 8.08 4.06
N ILE A 78 -9.04 9.05 4.83
CA ILE A 78 -8.03 8.80 5.86
C ILE A 78 -8.56 7.81 6.92
N GLU A 79 -9.79 8.01 7.41
CA GLU A 79 -10.44 7.11 8.37
C GLU A 79 -10.64 5.71 7.78
N ALA A 80 -11.13 5.60 6.55
CA ALA A 80 -11.32 4.31 5.88
C ALA A 80 -9.99 3.56 5.65
N LEU A 81 -8.92 4.28 5.29
CA LEU A 81 -7.58 3.70 5.17
C LEU A 81 -7.05 3.22 6.53
N ALA A 82 -7.24 4.01 7.58
CA ALA A 82 -6.84 3.65 8.94
C ALA A 82 -7.57 2.40 9.43
N GLU A 83 -8.89 2.32 9.20
CA GLU A 83 -9.73 1.18 9.58
C GLU A 83 -9.31 -0.09 8.84
N GLY A 84 -9.18 -0.02 7.50
CA GLY A 84 -8.74 -1.16 6.68
C GLY A 84 -7.36 -1.68 7.08
N ALA A 85 -6.41 -0.77 7.36
CA ALA A 85 -5.08 -1.15 7.83
C ALA A 85 -5.12 -1.79 9.22
N ALA A 86 -5.92 -1.27 10.16
CA ALA A 86 -6.08 -1.82 11.50
C ALA A 86 -6.70 -3.23 11.49
N LEU A 87 -7.70 -3.46 10.65
CA LEU A 87 -8.29 -4.79 10.42
C LEU A 87 -7.24 -5.78 9.90
N ALA A 88 -6.54 -5.41 8.84
CA ALA A 88 -5.51 -6.26 8.22
C ALA A 88 -4.34 -6.56 9.18
N VAL A 89 -3.87 -5.57 9.94
CA VAL A 89 -2.81 -5.76 10.95
C VAL A 89 -3.30 -6.67 12.08
N SER A 90 -4.53 -6.48 12.56
CA SER A 90 -5.13 -7.32 13.62
C SER A 90 -5.19 -8.79 13.22
N GLU A 91 -5.58 -9.08 11.98
CA GLU A 91 -5.63 -10.45 11.44
C GLU A 91 -4.26 -11.16 11.44
N THR A 92 -3.15 -10.41 11.47
CA THR A 92 -1.81 -11.00 11.51
C THR A 92 -1.40 -11.53 12.89
N GLY A 93 -2.03 -11.05 13.96
CA GLY A 93 -1.67 -11.35 15.35
C GLY A 93 -0.25 -10.92 15.76
N LEU A 94 0.40 -10.01 15.02
CA LEU A 94 1.78 -9.58 15.32
C LEU A 94 1.90 -8.51 16.37
N LEU A 95 0.90 -7.65 16.49
CA LEU A 95 0.89 -6.55 17.43
C LEU A 95 -0.19 -6.82 18.48
N PRO A 96 0.02 -6.38 19.74
CA PRO A 96 -1.03 -6.42 20.75
C PRO A 96 -2.25 -5.62 20.30
N GLU A 97 -3.45 -6.12 20.57
CA GLU A 97 -4.71 -5.46 20.17
C GLU A 97 -4.80 -4.00 20.67
N ALA A 98 -4.31 -3.74 21.90
CA ALA A 98 -4.25 -2.39 22.45
C ALA A 98 -3.39 -1.44 21.61
N VAL A 99 -2.23 -1.91 21.11
CA VAL A 99 -1.33 -1.12 20.26
C VAL A 99 -2.00 -0.83 18.91
N VAL A 100 -2.69 -1.81 18.33
CA VAL A 100 -3.42 -1.61 17.06
C VAL A 100 -4.56 -0.60 17.24
N ALA A 101 -5.28 -0.64 18.36
CA ALA A 101 -6.35 0.29 18.67
C ALA A 101 -5.84 1.73 18.87
N GLU A 102 -4.73 1.92 19.59
CA GLU A 102 -4.09 3.23 19.78
C GLU A 102 -3.55 3.80 18.47
N TRP A 103 -2.90 2.95 17.67
CA TRP A 103 -2.39 3.29 16.35
C TRP A 103 -3.50 3.70 15.38
N PHE A 104 -4.60 2.95 15.32
CA PHE A 104 -5.79 3.30 14.55
C PHE A 104 -6.33 4.68 14.97
N ALA A 105 -6.52 4.91 16.28
CA ALA A 105 -7.01 6.17 16.79
C ALA A 105 -6.06 7.34 16.45
N ALA A 106 -4.75 7.11 16.43
CA ALA A 106 -3.76 8.10 16.00
C ALA A 106 -3.88 8.41 14.51
N ARG A 107 -4.01 7.40 13.65
CA ARG A 107 -4.18 7.54 12.19
C ARG A 107 -5.45 8.28 11.82
N CYS A 108 -6.57 8.08 12.51
CA CYS A 108 -7.80 8.86 12.30
C CYS A 108 -7.63 10.37 12.58
N ARG A 109 -6.59 10.76 13.32
CA ARG A 109 -6.26 12.16 13.61
C ARG A 109 -5.10 12.70 12.75
N ALA A 110 -4.64 11.92 11.77
CA ALA A 110 -3.59 12.35 10.85
C ALA A 110 -4.05 13.57 10.05
N ARG A 111 -3.12 14.51 9.85
CA ARG A 111 -3.33 15.76 9.12
C ARG A 111 -2.89 15.66 7.67
N ARG A 112 -1.88 14.84 7.42
CA ARG A 112 -1.35 14.53 6.09
C ARG A 112 -1.05 13.05 6.01
N VAL A 113 -1.43 12.44 4.90
CA VAL A 113 -1.15 11.04 4.63
C VAL A 113 -0.64 10.92 3.19
N THR A 114 0.51 10.28 3.02
CA THR A 114 1.03 9.90 1.71
C THR A 114 0.91 8.39 1.56
N ILE A 115 0.15 7.93 0.57
CA ILE A 115 0.10 6.51 0.19
C ILE A 115 0.78 6.37 -1.15
N GLY A 116 1.92 5.68 -1.15
CA GLY A 116 2.73 5.48 -2.33
C GLY A 116 2.05 4.58 -3.33
N HIS A 117 2.04 5.06 -4.57
CA HIS A 117 1.55 4.33 -5.71
C HIS A 117 2.42 4.66 -6.92
N VAL A 118 2.39 3.75 -7.89
CA VAL A 118 3.02 3.92 -9.18
C VAL A 118 2.06 3.47 -10.29
N ASP A 119 2.08 4.22 -11.38
CA ASP A 119 1.41 3.87 -12.61
C ASP A 119 2.36 3.12 -13.54
N LEU A 120 1.89 2.06 -14.17
CA LEU A 120 2.62 1.26 -15.15
C LEU A 120 1.95 1.34 -16.52
N LEU A 121 2.67 1.83 -17.52
CA LEU A 121 2.30 1.77 -18.93
C LEU A 121 3.22 0.79 -19.66
N ALA A 122 2.65 -0.19 -20.36
CA ALA A 122 3.41 -1.13 -21.17
C ALA A 122 2.91 -1.17 -22.63
N ILE A 123 3.83 -0.92 -23.55
CA ILE A 123 3.59 -0.94 -24.99
C ILE A 123 4.23 -2.21 -25.58
N PRO A 124 3.48 -3.04 -26.33
CA PRO A 124 4.02 -4.26 -26.91
C PRO A 124 5.13 -3.97 -27.93
N PRO A 125 6.01 -4.95 -28.21
CA PRO A 125 6.94 -4.84 -29.32
C PRO A 125 6.17 -4.70 -30.65
N GLY A 126 6.77 -3.98 -31.60
CA GLY A 126 6.24 -3.83 -32.96
C GLY A 126 6.35 -5.08 -33.80
#